data_AF-A0AA52EEB9-F1
#
_entry.id   AF-A0AA52EEB9-F1
#
_cell.length_a   1.000
_cell.length_b   1.000
_cell.length_c   1.000
_cell.angle_alpha   90.00
_cell.angle_beta   90.00
_cell.angle_gamma   90.00
#
_symmetry.space_group_name_H-M   'P 1'
#
loop_
_entity.id
_entity.type
_entity.pdbx_description
1 polymer ?
#
loop_
_entity_poly.entity_id
_entity_poly.type
_entity_poly.pdbx_seq_one_letter_code
_entity_poly.pdbx_strand_id
1 'polypeptide(L)'
;MAKSPIHTLGQEIGLFLEQAMLPVFQSVADTNGFYLDFVGKDRPARKGKKVKWEDIYGSSHDLDFLIEKNGSDTNMGQPVAIIEAAWRRYTKHSKNKAQEIQAAVLPIADKYSHLKPFLGAVIAGDFTAPSLKQLNASGFNIIYFNYANVVKVFLKFGVDIYFDEDTEDDDGWKKLEAFRKLTSSKKDAVTTELLNLHEKEINSFTSKLKEALDRQIKQIFISPLFGENYSFTDMTNAKKFIYDYNSEPNNEELTFAKYQIVIHYTNGDKLEGSFRSKDRAISFLNSVLH
;
A
#
# COMPACT_ATOMS: atom_id res chain seq x y z
N MET A 1 -4.04 33.18 -9.58
CA MET A 1 -5.35 32.49 -9.68
C MET A 1 -6.02 32.59 -8.32
N ALA A 2 -7.23 33.15 -8.24
CA ALA A 2 -8.02 33.09 -7.01
C ALA A 2 -8.25 31.62 -6.66
N LYS A 3 -7.93 31.21 -5.43
CA LYS A 3 -8.20 29.85 -4.97
C LYS A 3 -9.72 29.71 -4.81
N SER A 4 -10.34 28.89 -5.65
CA SER A 4 -11.76 28.57 -5.51
C SER A 4 -12.04 28.00 -4.10
N PRO A 5 -13.06 28.48 -3.39
CA PRO A 5 -13.37 28.06 -2.02
C PRO A 5 -13.68 26.56 -1.93
N ILE A 6 -14.39 25.99 -2.92
CA ILE A 6 -14.68 24.55 -2.98
C ILE A 6 -13.40 23.71 -3.18
N HIS A 7 -12.41 24.22 -3.90
CA HIS A 7 -11.11 23.54 -4.03
C HIS A 7 -10.39 23.50 -2.68
N THR A 8 -10.42 24.61 -1.94
CA THR A 8 -9.82 24.71 -0.61
C THR A 8 -10.53 23.82 0.40
N LEU A 9 -11.87 23.82 0.40
CA LEU A 9 -12.67 22.93 1.23
C LEU A 9 -12.36 21.46 0.96
N GLY A 10 -12.27 21.05 -0.30
CA GLY A 10 -11.88 19.68 -0.66
C GLY A 10 -10.48 19.29 -0.15
N GLN A 11 -9.51 20.20 -0.17
CA GLN A 11 -8.18 19.93 0.40
C GLN A 11 -8.22 19.76 1.92
N GLU A 12 -8.97 20.60 2.62
CA GLU A 12 -9.08 20.53 4.08
C GLU A 12 -9.84 19.29 4.56
N ILE A 13 -10.87 18.87 3.82
CA ILE A 13 -11.55 17.59 4.09
C ILE A 13 -10.59 16.42 3.88
N GLY A 14 -9.80 16.43 2.79
CA GLY A 14 -8.79 15.40 2.54
C GLY A 14 -7.80 15.27 3.70
N LEU A 15 -7.23 16.39 4.15
CA LEU A 15 -6.31 16.43 5.29
C LEU A 15 -6.97 15.97 6.59
N PHE A 16 -8.24 16.32 6.81
CA PHE A 16 -8.99 15.87 7.98
C PHE A 16 -9.15 14.34 7.99
N LEU A 17 -9.48 13.74 6.85
CA LEU A 17 -9.66 12.29 6.73
C LEU A 17 -8.36 11.51 6.86
N GLU A 18 -7.26 12.06 6.31
CA GLU A 18 -5.92 11.53 6.54
C GLU A 18 -5.58 11.52 8.03
N GLN A 19 -5.80 12.64 8.74
CA GLN A 19 -5.56 12.74 10.17
C GLN A 19 -6.46 11.81 11.00
N ALA A 20 -7.70 11.58 10.57
CA ALA A 20 -8.62 10.64 11.21
C ALA A 20 -8.09 9.19 11.23
N MET A 21 -7.26 8.81 10.26
CA MET A 21 -6.68 7.46 10.18
C MET A 21 -5.40 7.29 11.00
N LEU A 22 -4.73 8.38 11.42
CA LEU A 22 -3.48 8.30 12.17
C LEU A 22 -3.57 7.42 13.42
N PRO A 23 -4.57 7.57 14.32
CA PRO A 23 -4.64 6.72 15.51
C PRO A 23 -4.84 5.23 15.19
N VAL A 24 -5.56 4.94 14.10
CA VAL A 24 -5.81 3.57 13.64
C VAL A 24 -4.50 2.91 13.20
N PHE A 25 -3.73 3.58 12.34
CA PHE A 25 -2.45 3.04 11.86
C PHE A 25 -1.38 3.02 12.94
N GLN A 26 -1.36 4.03 13.83
CA GLN A 26 -0.44 4.07 14.97
C GLN A 26 -0.68 2.87 15.89
N SER A 27 -1.94 2.58 16.22
CA SER A 27 -2.30 1.42 17.05
C SER A 27 -1.83 0.10 16.44
N VAL A 28 -1.97 -0.07 15.12
CA VAL A 28 -1.47 -1.27 14.43
C VAL A 28 0.07 -1.33 14.46
N ALA A 29 0.75 -0.23 14.13
CA ALA A 29 2.21 -0.20 14.15
C ALA A 29 2.77 -0.52 15.54
N ASP A 30 2.24 0.12 16.59
CA ASP A 30 2.71 -0.06 17.96
C ASP A 30 2.47 -1.50 18.46
N THR A 31 1.30 -2.07 18.20
CA THR A 31 0.95 -3.44 18.62
C THR A 31 1.88 -4.48 18.01
N ASN A 32 2.35 -4.22 16.79
CA ASN A 32 3.17 -5.14 16.02
C ASN A 32 4.68 -4.79 16.11
N GLY A 33 5.07 -3.78 16.89
CA GLY A 33 6.48 -3.40 17.09
C GLY A 33 7.13 -2.71 15.88
N PHE A 34 6.33 -2.06 15.03
CA PHE A 34 6.79 -1.30 13.87
C PHE A 34 6.73 0.20 14.12
N TYR A 35 7.42 0.96 13.29
CA TYR A 35 7.42 2.42 13.37
C TYR A 35 6.52 3.02 12.29
N LEU A 36 5.57 3.86 12.67
CA LEU A 36 4.76 4.65 11.74
C LEU A 36 5.43 5.99 11.43
N ASP A 37 5.72 6.21 10.15
CA ASP A 37 6.03 7.52 9.59
C ASP A 37 4.86 8.04 8.74
N PHE A 38 4.69 9.35 8.72
CA PHE A 38 3.61 9.99 7.98
C PHE A 38 3.94 11.44 7.61
N VAL A 39 3.29 11.94 6.57
CA VAL A 39 3.49 13.32 6.09
C VAL A 39 3.11 14.32 7.20
N GLY A 40 3.92 15.37 7.35
CA GLY A 40 3.72 16.37 8.40
C GLY A 40 4.43 16.05 9.72
N LYS A 41 4.76 14.78 10.01
CA LYS A 41 5.56 14.38 11.17
C LYS A 41 6.96 14.99 11.09
N ASP A 42 7.41 15.58 12.20
CA ASP A 42 8.80 15.95 12.37
C ASP A 42 9.59 14.71 12.81
N ARG A 43 10.63 14.36 12.06
CA ARG A 43 11.38 13.11 12.24
C ARG A 43 12.86 13.35 11.90
N PRO A 44 13.77 13.32 12.89
CA PRO A 44 15.20 13.53 12.67
C PRO A 44 15.84 12.63 11.59
N ALA A 45 15.34 11.41 11.40
CA ALA A 45 15.82 10.46 10.40
C ALA A 45 15.69 10.95 8.94
N ARG A 46 14.81 11.94 8.66
CA ARG A 46 14.60 12.47 7.30
C ARG A 46 14.49 13.98 7.27
N LYS A 47 14.90 14.58 6.16
CA LYS A 47 14.87 16.04 5.99
C LYS A 47 13.45 16.53 5.64
N GLY A 48 12.93 17.41 6.48
CA GLY A 48 11.65 18.06 6.27
C GLY A 48 10.46 17.17 6.62
N LYS A 49 9.26 17.59 6.22
CA LYS A 49 7.99 16.96 6.64
C LYS A 49 7.40 15.94 5.66
N LYS A 50 8.07 15.71 4.53
CA LYS A 50 7.61 14.75 3.50
C LYS A 50 8.21 13.38 3.77
N VAL A 51 7.40 12.33 3.66
CA VAL A 51 7.89 10.94 3.66
C VAL A 51 8.36 10.61 2.25
N LYS A 52 9.61 10.97 1.94
CA LYS A 52 10.20 10.70 0.63
C LYS A 52 10.83 9.32 0.61
N TRP A 53 10.45 8.51 -0.37
CA TRP A 53 11.04 7.19 -0.57
C TRP A 53 11.45 6.97 -2.01
N GLU A 54 12.61 6.35 -2.21
CA GLU A 54 13.17 6.08 -3.53
C GLU A 54 12.69 4.72 -4.05
N ASP A 55 12.18 4.70 -5.27
CA ASP A 55 11.72 3.49 -5.96
C ASP A 55 12.86 2.69 -6.61
N ILE A 56 12.49 1.60 -7.29
CA ILE A 56 13.42 0.69 -8.00
C ILE A 56 14.16 1.36 -9.17
N TYR A 57 13.66 2.49 -9.68
CA TYR A 57 14.24 3.23 -10.80
C TYR A 57 15.10 4.42 -10.34
N GLY A 58 15.23 4.65 -9.03
CA GLY A 58 15.95 5.79 -8.46
C GLY A 58 15.13 7.08 -8.41
N SER A 59 13.83 7.04 -8.67
CA SER A 59 12.92 8.18 -8.53
C SER A 59 12.35 8.24 -7.12
N SER A 60 12.13 9.44 -6.59
CA SER A 60 11.55 9.64 -5.26
C SER A 60 10.06 9.98 -5.32
N HIS A 61 9.28 9.34 -4.45
CA HIS A 61 7.85 9.63 -4.28
C HIS A 61 7.58 10.18 -2.88
N ASP A 62 6.66 11.13 -2.79
CA ASP A 62 6.15 11.63 -1.51
C ASP A 62 4.99 10.73 -1.09
N LEU A 63 5.10 10.09 0.07
CA LEU A 63 4.11 9.16 0.62
C LEU A 63 3.32 9.80 1.76
N ASP A 64 2.08 9.35 1.94
CA ASP A 64 1.23 9.80 3.06
C ASP A 64 1.55 9.05 4.35
N PHE A 65 1.58 7.70 4.31
CA PHE A 65 1.95 6.86 5.44
C PHE A 65 2.89 5.73 5.05
N LEU A 66 3.84 5.45 5.92
CA LEU A 66 4.80 4.37 5.78
C LEU A 66 4.98 3.67 7.13
N ILE A 67 4.75 2.36 7.17
CA ILE A 67 5.11 1.54 8.33
C ILE A 67 6.45 0.88 8.05
N GLU A 68 7.39 1.09 8.95
CA GLU A 68 8.78 0.68 8.82
C GLU A 68 9.15 -0.40 9.82
N LYS A 69 9.81 -1.45 9.32
CA LYS A 69 10.55 -2.40 10.14
C LYS A 69 11.88 -1.79 10.55
N ASN A 70 12.21 -1.90 11.84
CA ASN A 70 13.45 -1.36 12.42
C ASN A 70 13.61 0.17 12.21
N GLY A 71 12.51 0.89 11.94
CA GLY A 71 12.50 2.34 11.88
C GLY A 71 12.44 2.95 13.28
N SER A 72 12.90 4.18 13.41
CA SER A 72 12.75 5.00 14.62
C SER A 72 12.71 6.48 14.27
N ASP A 73 12.59 7.36 15.28
CA ASP A 73 12.70 8.80 15.07
C ASP A 73 14.06 9.21 14.48
N THR A 74 15.13 8.46 14.77
CA THR A 74 16.50 8.78 14.36
C THR A 74 17.01 7.97 13.18
N ASN A 75 16.41 6.82 12.89
CA ASN A 75 16.89 5.88 11.86
C ASN A 75 15.78 5.54 10.87
N MET A 76 16.11 5.57 9.58
CA MET A 76 15.25 5.06 8.51
C MET A 76 15.25 3.53 8.54
N GLY A 77 14.07 2.91 8.58
CA GLY A 77 13.87 1.47 8.53
C GLY A 77 13.62 0.96 7.11
N GLN A 78 12.96 -0.19 7.02
CA GLN A 78 12.53 -0.76 5.74
C GLN A 78 11.00 -0.75 5.61
N PRO A 79 10.43 -0.38 4.45
CA PRO A 79 8.99 -0.24 4.30
C PRO A 79 8.31 -1.61 4.26
N VAL A 80 7.43 -1.86 5.23
CA VAL A 80 6.61 -3.08 5.33
C VAL A 80 5.13 -2.81 5.10
N ALA A 81 4.69 -1.54 5.15
CA ALA A 81 3.41 -1.12 4.60
C ALA A 81 3.54 0.28 4.00
N ILE A 82 2.92 0.47 2.84
CA ILE A 82 2.87 1.74 2.11
C ILE A 82 1.39 2.06 1.91
N ILE A 83 0.93 3.19 2.46
CA ILE A 83 -0.49 3.55 2.44
C ILE A 83 -0.63 4.98 1.92
N GLU A 84 -1.39 5.14 0.85
CA GLU A 84 -1.72 6.43 0.26
C GLU A 84 -3.14 6.85 0.64
N ALA A 85 -3.35 8.15 0.86
CA ALA A 85 -4.65 8.74 1.08
C ALA A 85 -5.05 9.61 -0.12
N ALA A 86 -6.32 9.53 -0.53
CA ALA A 86 -6.82 10.40 -1.59
C ALA A 86 -8.28 10.78 -1.42
N TRP A 87 -8.53 12.08 -1.47
CA TRP A 87 -9.87 12.66 -1.54
C TRP A 87 -10.21 13.08 -2.97
N ARG A 88 -11.41 12.72 -3.45
CA ARG A 88 -11.92 13.13 -4.75
C ARG A 88 -13.35 13.68 -4.68
N ARG A 89 -13.50 14.88 -5.24
CA ARG A 89 -14.77 15.61 -5.32
C ARG A 89 -15.74 15.13 -6.41
N TYR A 90 -15.25 14.50 -7.48
CA TYR A 90 -16.07 13.99 -8.58
C TYR A 90 -15.37 12.88 -9.36
N THR A 91 -16.14 12.12 -10.14
CA THR A 91 -15.73 10.88 -10.80
C THR A 91 -14.74 11.05 -11.97
N LYS A 92 -14.75 12.20 -12.66
CA LYS A 92 -13.99 12.45 -13.92
C LYS A 92 -12.48 12.17 -13.81
N HIS A 93 -11.89 12.34 -12.62
CA HIS A 93 -10.45 12.13 -12.39
C HIS A 93 -10.13 11.00 -11.41
N SER A 94 -11.11 10.18 -11.05
CA SER A 94 -10.91 9.10 -10.07
C SER A 94 -10.06 7.96 -10.65
N LYS A 95 -10.12 7.72 -11.97
CA LYS A 95 -9.21 6.79 -12.66
C LYS A 95 -7.76 7.29 -12.61
N ASN A 96 -7.53 8.55 -12.95
CA ASN A 96 -6.19 9.14 -12.92
C ASN A 96 -5.60 9.10 -11.51
N LYS A 97 -6.41 9.35 -10.47
CA LYS A 97 -5.91 9.27 -9.10
C LYS A 97 -5.53 7.85 -8.68
N ALA A 98 -6.32 6.86 -9.05
CA ALA A 98 -5.96 5.46 -8.81
C ALA A 98 -4.62 5.11 -9.49
N GLN A 99 -4.38 5.63 -10.70
CA GLN A 99 -3.09 5.47 -11.39
C GLN A 99 -1.95 6.21 -10.71
N GLU A 100 -2.17 7.44 -10.21
CA GLU A 100 -1.18 8.19 -9.44
C GLU A 100 -0.76 7.43 -8.18
N ILE A 101 -1.72 6.88 -7.42
CA ILE A 101 -1.44 6.05 -6.24
C ILE A 101 -0.60 4.82 -6.63
N GLN A 102 -1.00 4.12 -7.70
CA GLN A 102 -0.25 2.95 -8.18
C GLN A 102 1.18 3.30 -8.61
N ALA A 103 1.35 4.42 -9.32
CA ALA A 103 2.64 4.86 -9.82
C ALA A 103 3.60 5.28 -8.70
N ALA A 104 3.08 5.77 -7.58
CA ALA A 104 3.90 6.09 -6.40
C ALA A 104 4.29 4.81 -5.63
N VAL A 105 3.33 3.92 -5.39
CA VAL A 105 3.49 2.81 -4.44
C VAL A 105 4.12 1.56 -5.06
N LEU A 106 3.69 1.14 -6.27
CA LEU A 106 4.14 -0.13 -6.85
C LEU A 106 5.65 -0.16 -7.12
N PRO A 107 6.29 0.88 -7.68
CA PRO A 107 7.73 0.87 -7.91
C PRO A 107 8.56 0.79 -6.62
N ILE A 108 8.06 1.32 -5.51
CA ILE A 108 8.67 1.16 -4.18
C ILE A 108 8.45 -0.27 -3.70
N ALA A 109 7.23 -0.79 -3.79
CA ALA A 109 6.92 -2.16 -3.41
C ALA A 109 7.78 -3.19 -4.16
N ASP A 110 8.07 -2.96 -5.45
CA ASP A 110 8.94 -3.79 -6.27
C ASP A 110 10.40 -3.78 -5.77
N LYS A 111 10.92 -2.60 -5.40
CA LYS A 111 12.26 -2.45 -4.78
C LYS A 111 12.38 -3.27 -3.51
N TYR A 112 11.31 -3.30 -2.71
CA TYR A 112 11.25 -4.02 -1.44
C TYR A 112 10.45 -5.32 -1.55
N SER A 113 10.38 -5.93 -2.74
CA SER A 113 9.56 -7.13 -3.00
C SER A 113 9.89 -8.31 -2.09
N HIS A 114 11.12 -8.40 -1.56
CA HIS A 114 11.52 -9.38 -0.56
C HIS A 114 10.79 -9.21 0.79
N LEU A 115 10.39 -7.99 1.14
CA LEU A 115 9.54 -7.68 2.29
C LEU A 115 8.06 -7.82 2.00
N LYS A 116 7.66 -7.94 0.72
CA LYS A 116 6.28 -7.81 0.22
C LYS A 116 5.46 -6.78 1.04
N PRO A 117 5.74 -5.49 0.87
CA PRO A 117 5.06 -4.47 1.64
C PRO A 117 3.55 -4.55 1.46
N PHE A 118 2.79 -4.35 2.52
CA PHE A 118 1.34 -4.19 2.44
C PHE A 118 1.02 -2.92 1.63
N LEU A 119 0.14 -3.04 0.64
CA LEU A 119 -0.29 -1.93 -0.20
C LEU A 119 -1.67 -1.45 0.27
N GLY A 120 -1.75 -0.24 0.80
CA GLY A 120 -2.97 0.36 1.30
C GLY A 120 -3.41 1.59 0.51
N ALA A 121 -4.72 1.79 0.40
CA ALA A 121 -5.30 3.02 -0.10
C ALA A 121 -6.48 3.45 0.79
N VAL A 122 -6.38 4.64 1.38
CA VAL A 122 -7.48 5.31 2.08
C VAL A 122 -8.09 6.31 1.11
N ILE A 123 -9.19 5.94 0.49
CA ILE A 123 -9.80 6.78 -0.53
C ILE A 123 -11.17 7.26 -0.10
N ALA A 124 -11.50 8.46 -0.52
CA ALA A 124 -12.68 9.12 -0.04
C ALA A 124 -13.29 10.04 -1.10
N GLY A 125 -14.61 10.19 -1.06
CA GLY A 125 -15.39 10.91 -2.05
C GLY A 125 -15.85 10.05 -3.22
N ASP A 126 -15.80 10.56 -4.45
CA ASP A 126 -16.42 9.94 -5.63
C ASP A 126 -15.45 9.07 -6.44
N PHE A 127 -15.09 7.91 -5.91
CA PHE A 127 -14.32 6.90 -6.65
C PHE A 127 -15.24 5.94 -7.43
N THR A 128 -14.97 5.79 -8.73
CA THR A 128 -15.75 4.90 -9.59
C THR A 128 -15.44 3.43 -9.31
N ALA A 129 -16.41 2.53 -9.49
CA ALA A 129 -16.19 1.09 -9.35
C ALA A 129 -15.01 0.55 -10.20
N PRO A 130 -14.78 1.01 -11.46
CA PRO A 130 -13.58 0.65 -12.21
C PRO A 130 -12.27 1.07 -11.52
N SER A 131 -12.21 2.27 -10.91
CA SER A 131 -11.04 2.72 -10.14
C SER A 131 -10.76 1.82 -8.94
N LEU A 132 -11.81 1.43 -8.19
CA LEU A 132 -11.70 0.52 -7.05
C LEU A 132 -11.22 -0.86 -7.50
N LYS A 133 -11.79 -1.39 -8.58
CA LYS A 133 -11.40 -2.68 -9.16
C LYS A 133 -9.94 -2.67 -9.63
N GLN A 134 -9.49 -1.57 -10.23
CA GLN A 134 -8.11 -1.40 -10.67
C GLN A 134 -7.14 -1.45 -9.49
N LEU A 135 -7.40 -0.71 -8.41
CA LEU A 135 -6.56 -0.74 -7.20
C LEU A 135 -6.50 -2.15 -6.61
N ASN A 136 -7.66 -2.80 -6.40
CA ASN A 136 -7.72 -4.16 -5.87
C ASN A 136 -6.98 -5.16 -6.77
N ALA A 137 -7.11 -5.06 -8.10
CA ALA A 137 -6.42 -5.94 -9.04
C ALA A 137 -4.89 -5.78 -9.02
N SER A 138 -4.39 -4.62 -8.58
CA SER A 138 -2.97 -4.37 -8.36
C SER A 138 -2.50 -4.69 -6.94
N GLY A 139 -3.34 -5.36 -6.13
CA GLY A 139 -2.97 -5.83 -4.79
C GLY A 139 -3.19 -4.84 -3.66
N PHE A 140 -3.84 -3.69 -3.91
CA PHE A 140 -4.18 -2.74 -2.84
C PHE A 140 -5.34 -3.25 -2.00
N ASN A 141 -5.24 -3.03 -0.70
CA ASN A 141 -6.35 -3.07 0.23
C ASN A 141 -6.91 -1.65 0.38
N ILE A 142 -8.23 -1.52 0.42
CA ILE A 142 -8.89 -0.21 0.28
C ILE A 142 -9.83 0.03 1.46
N ILE A 143 -9.70 1.20 2.09
CA ILE A 143 -10.77 1.81 2.89
C ILE A 143 -11.43 2.85 2.00
N TYR A 144 -12.75 2.72 1.79
CA TYR A 144 -13.50 3.64 0.95
C TYR A 144 -14.55 4.42 1.75
N PHE A 145 -14.29 5.70 1.98
CA PHE A 145 -15.25 6.65 2.54
C PHE A 145 -16.07 7.29 1.41
N ASN A 146 -17.21 6.68 1.06
CA ASN A 146 -18.05 7.25 0.00
C ASN A 146 -18.53 8.67 0.35
N TYR A 147 -18.68 9.52 -0.67
CA TYR A 147 -18.93 10.95 -0.47
C TYR A 147 -20.20 11.23 0.36
N ALA A 148 -21.28 10.51 0.05
CA ALA A 148 -22.56 10.66 0.72
C ALA A 148 -22.49 10.39 2.23
N ASN A 149 -21.73 9.37 2.64
CA ASN A 149 -21.50 9.06 4.06
C ASN A 149 -20.72 10.17 4.74
N VAL A 150 -19.67 10.70 4.12
CA VAL A 150 -18.88 11.80 4.69
C VAL A 150 -19.76 13.03 4.89
N VAL A 151 -20.50 13.45 3.85
CA VAL A 151 -21.47 14.56 3.95
C VAL A 151 -22.49 14.32 5.08
N LYS A 152 -23.07 13.12 5.14
CA LYS A 152 -24.06 12.74 6.16
C LYS A 152 -23.50 12.86 7.57
N VAL A 153 -22.25 12.47 7.81
CA VAL A 153 -21.62 12.59 9.12
C VAL A 153 -21.45 14.06 9.49
N PHE A 154 -20.88 14.89 8.62
CA PHE A 154 -20.70 16.32 8.91
C PHE A 154 -22.02 17.04 9.18
N LEU A 155 -23.09 16.70 8.43
CA LEU A 155 -24.43 17.26 8.65
C LEU A 155 -24.96 16.99 10.06
N LYS A 156 -24.68 15.82 10.67
CA LYS A 156 -25.06 15.53 12.06
C LYS A 156 -24.46 16.52 13.07
N PHE A 157 -23.33 17.14 12.72
CA PHE A 157 -22.65 18.13 13.55
C PHE A 157 -22.95 19.58 13.14
N GLY A 158 -23.94 19.77 12.27
CA GLY A 158 -24.42 21.08 11.82
C GLY A 158 -23.54 21.75 10.77
N VAL A 159 -22.72 20.97 10.06
CA VAL A 159 -21.88 21.48 8.97
C VAL A 159 -22.26 20.78 7.68
N ASP A 160 -22.73 21.55 6.71
CA ASP A 160 -22.91 21.06 5.35
C ASP A 160 -21.61 21.22 4.56
N ILE A 161 -21.05 20.10 4.13
CA ILE A 161 -19.85 20.03 3.28
C ILE A 161 -20.18 19.52 1.86
N TYR A 162 -21.46 19.40 1.52
CA TYR A 162 -21.86 19.03 0.17
C TYR A 162 -21.48 20.14 -0.82
N PHE A 163 -20.80 19.78 -1.90
CA PHE A 163 -20.56 20.66 -3.04
C PHE A 163 -20.30 19.82 -4.30
N ASP A 164 -20.58 20.41 -5.46
CA ASP A 164 -20.40 19.84 -6.79
C ASP A 164 -19.78 20.88 -7.76
N GLU A 165 -19.81 20.60 -9.07
CA GLU A 165 -19.28 21.50 -10.09
C GLU A 165 -20.11 22.79 -10.26
N ASP A 166 -21.37 22.77 -9.82
CA ASP A 166 -22.33 23.88 -9.97
C ASP A 166 -22.45 24.74 -8.71
N THR A 167 -21.70 24.39 -7.64
CA THR A 167 -21.72 25.14 -6.38
C THR A 167 -21.09 26.53 -6.55
N GLU A 168 -21.88 27.58 -6.30
CA GLU A 168 -21.45 28.97 -6.39
C GLU A 168 -20.37 29.32 -5.36
N ASP A 169 -19.44 30.23 -5.70
CA ASP A 169 -18.33 30.61 -4.83
C ASP A 169 -18.79 31.13 -3.45
N ASP A 170 -19.90 31.88 -3.40
CA ASP A 170 -20.46 32.40 -2.14
C ASP A 170 -20.95 31.27 -1.22
N ASP A 171 -21.56 30.23 -1.79
CA ASP A 171 -21.97 29.04 -1.04
C ASP A 171 -20.74 28.23 -0.61
N GLY A 172 -19.75 28.10 -1.49
CA GLY A 172 -18.46 27.49 -1.19
C GLY A 172 -17.74 28.14 0.00
N TRP A 173 -17.73 29.47 0.09
CA TRP A 173 -17.16 30.20 1.23
C TRP A 173 -17.92 29.94 2.52
N LYS A 174 -19.26 29.93 2.49
CA LYS A 174 -20.08 29.61 3.66
C LYS A 174 -19.75 28.22 4.21
N LYS A 175 -19.65 27.22 3.34
CA LYS A 175 -19.30 25.84 3.72
C LYS A 175 -17.88 25.73 4.27
N LEU A 176 -16.91 26.38 3.62
CA LEU A 176 -15.52 26.42 4.09
C LEU A 176 -15.39 27.08 5.47
N GLU A 177 -16.08 28.21 5.69
CA GLU A 177 -16.10 28.84 7.00
C GLU A 177 -16.78 27.96 8.06
N ALA A 178 -17.90 27.32 7.73
CA ALA A 178 -18.58 26.41 8.65
C ALA A 178 -17.67 25.24 9.06
N PHE A 179 -16.94 24.66 8.11
CA PHE A 179 -15.94 23.62 8.37
C PHE A 179 -14.82 24.13 9.30
N ARG A 180 -14.25 25.30 9.01
CA ARG A 180 -13.16 25.89 9.82
C ARG A 180 -13.61 26.31 11.23
N LYS A 181 -14.89 26.66 11.40
CA LYS A 181 -15.49 27.00 12.70
C LYS A 181 -15.74 25.77 13.59
N LEU A 182 -15.54 24.54 13.09
CA LEU A 182 -15.57 23.34 13.92
C LEU A 182 -14.46 23.39 14.97
N THR A 183 -14.87 23.40 16.24
CA THR A 183 -13.98 23.22 17.40
C THR A 183 -13.30 21.84 17.35
N SER A 184 -12.14 21.70 17.98
CA SER A 184 -11.43 20.41 18.08
C SER A 184 -12.32 19.27 18.60
N SER A 185 -13.08 19.49 19.68
CA SER A 185 -14.01 18.48 20.21
C SER A 185 -15.07 18.02 19.21
N LYS A 186 -15.61 18.94 18.38
CA LYS A 186 -16.53 18.55 17.30
C LYS A 186 -15.82 17.80 16.19
N LYS A 187 -14.59 18.18 15.84
CA LYS A 187 -13.77 17.42 14.87
C LYS A 187 -13.51 15.99 15.36
N ASP A 188 -13.19 15.82 16.64
CA ASP A 188 -13.00 14.49 17.25
C ASP A 188 -14.29 13.66 17.22
N ALA A 189 -15.44 14.30 17.47
CA ALA A 189 -16.75 13.64 17.39
C ALA A 189 -17.11 13.25 15.94
N VAL A 190 -16.82 14.11 14.96
CA VAL A 190 -16.96 13.80 13.53
C VAL A 190 -16.07 12.62 13.15
N THR A 191 -14.81 12.62 13.59
CA THR A 191 -13.86 11.52 13.37
C THR A 191 -14.41 10.22 13.94
N THR A 192 -14.85 10.23 15.20
CA THR A 192 -15.40 9.05 15.86
C THR A 192 -16.60 8.49 15.11
N GLU A 193 -17.56 9.35 14.75
CA GLU A 193 -18.75 8.93 14.00
C GLU A 193 -18.40 8.38 12.61
N LEU A 194 -17.42 8.98 11.94
CA LEU A 194 -16.97 8.52 10.62
C LEU A 194 -16.28 7.15 10.71
N LEU A 195 -15.39 6.95 11.68
CA LEU A 195 -14.72 5.67 11.89
C LEU A 195 -15.72 4.57 12.27
N ASN A 196 -16.71 4.88 13.12
CA ASN A 196 -17.77 3.93 13.47
C ASN A 196 -18.64 3.54 12.27
N LEU A 197 -18.99 4.51 11.42
CA LEU A 197 -19.78 4.24 10.21
C LEU A 197 -19.07 3.30 9.23
N HIS A 198 -17.74 3.30 9.23
CA HIS A 198 -16.87 2.50 8.37
C HIS A 198 -16.09 1.43 9.14
N GLU A 199 -16.57 1.05 10.33
CA GLU A 199 -15.85 0.16 11.25
C GLU A 199 -15.55 -1.19 10.59
N LYS A 200 -16.49 -1.73 9.81
CA LYS A 200 -16.32 -3.02 9.14
C LYS A 200 -15.19 -2.99 8.12
N GLU A 201 -15.14 -1.95 7.28
CA GLU A 201 -14.09 -1.75 6.28
C GLU A 201 -12.74 -1.52 6.95
N ILE A 202 -12.69 -0.69 8.00
CA ILE A 202 -11.48 -0.41 8.76
C ILE A 202 -10.96 -1.68 9.46
N ASN A 203 -11.84 -2.47 10.08
CA ASN A 203 -11.47 -3.73 10.73
C ASN A 203 -10.95 -4.75 9.73
N SER A 204 -11.57 -4.86 8.55
CA SER A 204 -11.07 -5.74 7.49
C SER A 204 -9.70 -5.29 6.99
N PHE A 205 -9.50 -3.98 6.77
CA PHE A 205 -8.22 -3.43 6.33
C PHE A 205 -7.12 -3.66 7.38
N THR A 206 -7.39 -3.30 8.64
CA THR A 206 -6.41 -3.43 9.74
C THR A 206 -6.09 -4.90 10.04
N SER A 207 -7.05 -5.81 9.89
CA SER A 207 -6.79 -7.25 10.03
C SER A 207 -5.79 -7.73 8.98
N LYS A 208 -5.98 -7.36 7.70
CA LYS A 208 -5.04 -7.70 6.63
C LYS A 208 -3.69 -7.02 6.78
N LEU A 209 -3.68 -5.78 7.28
CA LEU A 209 -2.43 -5.08 7.60
C LEU A 209 -1.67 -5.84 8.69
N LYS A 210 -2.34 -6.24 9.77
CA LYS A 210 -1.73 -7.07 10.83
C LYS A 210 -1.22 -8.40 10.29
N GLU A 211 -2.00 -9.12 9.47
CA GLU A 211 -1.57 -10.36 8.83
C GLU A 211 -0.32 -10.20 7.95
N ALA A 212 -0.15 -9.05 7.30
CA ALA A 212 1.03 -8.74 6.51
C ALA A 212 2.25 -8.41 7.41
N LEU A 213 2.02 -7.69 8.51
CA LEU A 213 3.06 -7.30 9.47
C LEU A 213 3.54 -8.46 10.35
N ASP A 214 2.65 -9.36 10.77
CA ASP A 214 2.93 -10.55 11.59
C ASP A 214 3.49 -11.73 10.79
N ARG A 215 3.77 -11.51 9.50
CA ARG A 215 4.23 -12.55 8.62
C ARG A 215 5.61 -13.07 9.03
N GLN A 216 5.67 -14.36 9.34
CA GLN A 216 6.92 -15.05 9.70
C GLN A 216 7.25 -16.15 8.69
N ILE A 217 8.54 -16.47 8.55
CA ILE A 217 8.98 -17.61 7.74
C ILE A 217 8.49 -18.89 8.40
N LYS A 218 7.63 -19.63 7.70
CA LYS A 218 7.16 -20.97 8.11
C LYS A 218 8.12 -22.05 7.65
N GLN A 219 8.62 -21.97 6.42
CA GLN A 219 9.49 -22.99 5.84
C GLN A 219 10.32 -22.41 4.68
N ILE A 220 11.56 -22.90 4.52
CA ILE A 220 12.44 -22.59 3.39
C ILE A 220 12.75 -23.90 2.67
N PHE A 221 12.45 -23.96 1.36
CA PHE A 221 12.84 -25.04 0.47
C PHE A 221 13.98 -24.56 -0.43
N ILE A 222 15.03 -25.37 -0.55
CA ILE A 222 16.14 -25.14 -1.46
C ILE A 222 16.31 -26.39 -2.31
N SER A 223 16.06 -26.25 -3.61
CA SER A 223 16.23 -27.31 -4.61
C SER A 223 17.41 -26.95 -5.52
N PRO A 224 18.59 -27.56 -5.32
CA PRO A 224 19.68 -27.44 -6.29
C PRO A 224 19.33 -28.26 -7.54
N LEU A 225 19.25 -27.59 -8.69
CA LEU A 225 18.99 -28.24 -9.96
C LEU A 225 20.29 -28.49 -10.69
N PHE A 226 20.45 -29.72 -11.17
CA PHE A 226 21.54 -30.16 -12.01
C PHE A 226 21.01 -30.69 -13.35
N GLY A 227 21.84 -30.62 -14.39
CA GLY A 227 21.52 -31.07 -15.75
C GLY A 227 21.43 -29.94 -16.76
N GLU A 228 20.89 -30.26 -17.93
CA GLU A 228 20.77 -29.36 -19.08
C GLU A 228 19.37 -28.76 -19.21
N ASN A 229 19.28 -27.57 -19.83
CA ASN A 229 18.00 -26.98 -20.20
C ASN A 229 17.72 -27.26 -21.67
N TYR A 230 16.56 -27.84 -21.96
CA TYR A 230 16.06 -28.04 -23.32
C TYR A 230 14.98 -27.01 -23.64
N SER A 231 15.06 -26.40 -24.83
CA SER A 231 14.08 -25.43 -25.32
C SER A 231 13.34 -25.97 -26.54
N PHE A 232 12.04 -25.70 -26.61
CA PHE A 232 11.15 -26.15 -27.69
C PHE A 232 10.29 -24.97 -28.14
N THR A 233 10.01 -24.89 -29.44
CA THR A 233 9.16 -23.83 -30.02
C THR A 233 7.71 -24.23 -30.17
N ASP A 234 7.38 -25.50 -29.90
CA ASP A 234 6.03 -26.04 -29.98
C ASP A 234 5.76 -27.05 -28.85
N MET A 235 4.47 -27.17 -28.51
CA MET A 235 3.99 -28.01 -27.42
C MET A 235 4.13 -29.52 -27.70
N THR A 236 4.10 -29.92 -28.98
CA THR A 236 4.14 -31.34 -29.37
C THR A 236 5.53 -31.92 -29.09
N ASN A 237 6.59 -31.23 -29.52
CA ASN A 237 7.97 -31.64 -29.30
C ASN A 237 8.35 -31.59 -27.81
N ALA A 238 7.88 -30.58 -27.07
CA ALA A 238 8.09 -30.51 -25.63
C ALA A 238 7.48 -31.71 -24.89
N LYS A 239 6.25 -32.11 -25.24
CA LYS A 239 5.60 -33.30 -24.66
C LYS A 239 6.32 -34.58 -25.04
N LYS A 240 6.70 -34.73 -26.31
CA LYS A 240 7.43 -35.90 -26.79
C LYS A 240 8.74 -36.08 -26.01
N PHE A 241 9.49 -35.01 -25.81
CA PHE A 241 10.69 -35.04 -24.99
C PHE A 241 10.41 -35.56 -23.57
N ILE A 242 9.38 -35.06 -22.88
CA ILE A 242 9.06 -35.50 -21.51
C ILE A 242 8.74 -37.00 -21.46
N TYR A 243 8.00 -37.52 -22.44
CA TYR A 243 7.69 -38.95 -22.51
C TYR A 243 8.92 -39.82 -22.76
N ASP A 244 9.83 -39.35 -23.61
CA ASP A 244 10.99 -40.10 -24.05
C ASP A 244 12.20 -39.89 -23.10
N TYR A 245 12.13 -38.94 -22.15
CA TYR A 245 13.22 -38.59 -21.26
C TYR A 245 13.46 -39.67 -20.20
N ASN A 246 14.68 -40.22 -20.18
CA ASN A 246 15.09 -41.14 -19.12
C ASN A 246 15.37 -40.38 -17.83
N SER A 247 14.50 -40.55 -16.84
CA SER A 247 14.59 -39.89 -15.53
C SER A 247 15.62 -40.51 -14.56
N GLU A 248 16.24 -41.63 -14.93
CA GLU A 248 17.34 -42.23 -14.16
C GLU A 248 18.68 -41.69 -14.68
N PRO A 249 19.36 -40.80 -13.95
CA PRO A 249 20.64 -40.28 -14.39
C PRO A 249 21.71 -41.39 -14.36
N ASN A 250 22.47 -41.51 -15.43
CA ASN A 250 23.80 -42.12 -15.32
C ASN A 250 24.62 -41.20 -14.39
N ASN A 251 25.25 -41.77 -13.36
CA ASN A 251 26.01 -41.07 -12.31
C ASN A 251 27.24 -40.25 -12.80
N GLU A 252 27.35 -39.97 -14.10
CA GLU A 252 28.38 -39.12 -14.67
C GLU A 252 28.03 -37.62 -14.49
N GLU A 253 29.07 -36.82 -14.34
CA GLU A 253 29.12 -35.44 -13.86
C GLU A 253 27.94 -34.53 -14.26
N LEU A 254 26.86 -34.56 -13.47
CA LEU A 254 25.75 -33.64 -13.64
C LEU A 254 26.23 -32.19 -13.40
N THR A 255 26.07 -31.33 -14.40
CA THR A 255 26.46 -29.92 -14.29
C THR A 255 25.43 -29.15 -13.46
N PHE A 256 25.90 -28.35 -12.51
CA PHE A 256 25.01 -27.48 -11.72
C PHE A 256 24.36 -26.42 -12.60
N ALA A 257 23.02 -26.33 -12.57
CA ALA A 257 22.26 -25.38 -13.36
C ALA A 257 21.89 -24.13 -12.53
N LYS A 258 21.21 -24.31 -11.38
CA LYS A 258 20.73 -23.23 -10.52
C LYS A 258 20.16 -23.72 -9.19
N TYR A 259 20.06 -22.83 -8.20
CA TYR A 259 19.21 -22.98 -7.03
C TYR A 259 17.80 -22.50 -7.35
N GLN A 260 16.79 -23.27 -6.98
CA GLN A 260 15.44 -22.78 -6.75
C GLN A 260 15.22 -22.66 -5.24
N ILE A 261 14.81 -21.48 -4.79
CA ILE A 261 14.50 -21.20 -3.39
C ILE A 261 13.04 -20.81 -3.30
N VAL A 262 12.33 -21.45 -2.38
CA VAL A 262 10.93 -21.16 -2.09
C VAL A 262 10.79 -20.94 -0.59
N ILE A 263 10.23 -19.80 -0.20
CA ILE A 263 9.97 -19.44 1.19
C ILE A 263 8.47 -19.39 1.38
N HIS A 264 7.96 -20.20 2.29
CA HIS A 264 6.57 -20.19 2.72
C HIS A 264 6.46 -19.40 4.02
N TYR A 265 5.46 -18.53 4.09
CA TYR A 265 5.17 -17.75 5.28
C TYR A 265 3.96 -18.28 6.05
N THR A 266 3.82 -17.87 7.31
CA THR A 266 2.74 -18.29 8.22
C THR A 266 1.36 -17.86 7.75
N ASN A 267 1.25 -16.74 7.03
CA ASN A 267 0.01 -16.22 6.46
C ASN A 267 -0.37 -16.86 5.10
N GLY A 268 0.40 -17.84 4.61
CA GLY A 268 0.17 -18.50 3.32
C GLY A 268 0.88 -17.84 2.13
N ASP A 269 1.54 -16.69 2.32
CA ASP A 269 2.36 -16.08 1.27
C ASP A 269 3.52 -16.98 0.86
N LYS A 270 3.97 -16.79 -0.38
CA LYS A 270 5.13 -17.45 -0.97
C LYS A 270 6.08 -16.45 -1.60
N LEU A 271 7.39 -16.59 -1.37
CA LEU A 271 8.44 -15.91 -2.12
C LEU A 271 9.29 -16.94 -2.86
N GLU A 272 9.57 -16.69 -4.14
CA GLU A 272 10.33 -17.60 -4.99
C GLU A 272 11.54 -16.88 -5.59
N GLY A 273 12.67 -17.59 -5.66
CA GLY A 273 13.89 -17.11 -6.27
C GLY A 273 14.61 -18.21 -7.06
N SER A 274 15.26 -17.83 -8.16
CA SER A 274 15.98 -18.75 -9.04
C SER A 274 17.36 -18.18 -9.37
N PHE A 275 18.43 -18.83 -8.90
CA PHE A 275 19.78 -18.25 -8.90
C PHE A 275 20.82 -19.23 -9.44
N ARG A 276 21.61 -18.81 -10.44
CA ARG A 276 22.76 -19.58 -10.94
C ARG A 276 24.03 -19.42 -10.08
N SER A 277 24.07 -18.42 -9.20
CA SER A 277 25.21 -18.10 -8.35
C SER A 277 24.86 -18.37 -6.89
N LYS A 278 25.81 -19.00 -6.17
CA LYS A 278 25.73 -19.18 -4.71
C LYS A 278 25.58 -17.85 -3.99
N ASP A 279 26.41 -16.86 -4.31
CA ASP A 279 26.39 -15.55 -3.65
C ASP A 279 25.04 -14.86 -3.81
N ARG A 280 24.44 -14.91 -5.02
CA ARG A 280 23.10 -14.33 -5.23
C ARG A 280 22.01 -15.07 -4.46
N ALA A 281 22.10 -16.40 -4.36
CA ALA A 281 21.17 -17.21 -3.58
C ALA A 281 21.26 -16.87 -2.08
N ILE A 282 22.47 -16.71 -1.55
CA ILE A 282 22.70 -16.31 -0.16
C ILE A 282 22.24 -14.87 0.08
N SER A 283 22.55 -13.93 -0.81
CA SER A 283 22.06 -12.54 -0.69
C SER A 283 20.54 -12.45 -0.69
N PHE A 284 19.85 -13.30 -1.46
CA PHE A 284 18.39 -13.41 -1.42
C PHE A 284 17.88 -13.92 -0.07
N LEU A 285 18.52 -14.94 0.53
CA LEU A 285 18.13 -15.43 1.86
C LEU A 285 18.42 -14.39 2.95
N ASN A 286 19.52 -13.66 2.85
CA ASN A 286 19.86 -12.61 3.80
C ASN A 286 18.90 -11.42 3.73
N SER A 287 18.31 -11.11 2.57
CA SER A 287 17.34 -10.01 2.48
C SER A 287 16.01 -10.32 3.17
N VAL A 288 15.70 -11.58 3.46
CA VAL A 288 14.46 -12.03 4.11
C VAL A 288 14.64 -12.49 5.56
N LEU A 289 15.87 -12.70 6.01
CA LEU A 289 16.22 -13.27 7.33
C LEU A 289 16.42 -12.21 8.43
N HIS A 290 15.51 -11.25 8.62
CA HIS A 290 15.56 -10.33 9.75
C HIS A 290 14.15 -9.91 10.12
#